data_AF-A0A183NR08-F1
#
_entry.id   AF-A0A183NR08-F1
#
_cell.length_a   1.000
_cell.length_b   1.000
_cell.length_c   1.000
_cell.angle_alpha   90.00
_cell.angle_beta   90.00
_cell.angle_gamma   90.00
#
_symmetry.space_group_name_H-M   'P 1'
#
loop_
_entity.id
_entity.type
_entity.pdbx_description
1 polymer ?
#
loop_
_entity_poly.entity_id
_entity_poly.type
_entity_poly.pdbx_seq_one_letter_code
_entity_poly.pdbx_strand_id
1 'polypeptide(L)'
;MATWDEVRELANKLKETQNQPNICKLSDRTWVDIIKHLMSVNRLKLVFSTDGRSYLTRNELDKEIRDEVEAHSGRITLTELASNLDVDFDIIESRSPCRLISIPSEVVNSSYVRRVAHEILDRLEEHGQTSIGELTVIFNLPTTFLSSIMQEYQSTLFHVHKYGEKYFTDTFLNATKAKIRGYFTGVIRPVTLSSVASKLQIPENLINSIVSSLISTGRLYGNLIAGRSGFVPKCYTYAEDTYINSFYSQNGYIEWNYLKRLNIPDPGSYLKTKLPNAMHLPGLTVNTLIVDQLKSLISGVIRDVSWIDL
;
A
#
# COMPACT_ATOMS: atom_id res chain seq x y z
N MET A 1 12.77 33.70 -53.20
CA MET A 1 13.21 32.49 -53.91
C MET A 1 14.61 32.79 -54.40
N ALA A 2 15.64 32.08 -53.90
CA ALA A 2 17.01 32.29 -54.36
C ALA A 2 17.06 32.06 -55.88
N THR A 3 17.60 33.01 -56.63
CA THR A 3 17.67 32.91 -58.09
C THR A 3 18.69 31.84 -58.47
N TRP A 4 18.45 31.12 -59.56
CA TRP A 4 19.36 30.06 -60.03
C TRP A 4 20.81 30.54 -60.24
N ASP A 5 20.98 31.83 -60.50
CA ASP A 5 22.28 32.47 -60.64
C ASP A 5 23.01 32.63 -59.29
N GLU A 6 22.30 32.95 -58.20
CA GLU A 6 22.88 33.01 -56.84
C GLU A 6 23.39 31.63 -56.39
N VAL A 7 22.65 30.56 -56.69
CA VAL A 7 23.08 29.19 -56.39
C VAL A 7 24.34 28.82 -57.17
N ARG A 8 24.46 29.30 -58.42
CA ARG A 8 25.62 29.04 -59.29
C ARG A 8 26.85 29.82 -58.85
N GLU A 9 26.69 31.07 -58.42
CA GLU A 9 27.76 31.86 -57.83
C GLU A 9 28.26 31.25 -56.52
N LEU A 10 27.35 30.81 -55.64
CA LEU A 10 27.71 30.14 -54.40
C LEU A 10 28.45 28.83 -54.65
N ALA A 11 28.02 28.04 -55.64
CA ALA A 11 28.71 26.81 -56.05
C ALA A 11 30.11 27.09 -56.59
N ASN A 12 30.28 28.14 -57.39
CA ASN A 12 31.60 28.57 -57.89
C ASN A 12 32.50 29.06 -56.76
N LYS A 13 31.99 29.89 -55.84
CA LYS A 13 32.73 30.33 -54.65
C LYS A 13 33.17 29.15 -53.78
N LEU A 14 32.30 28.17 -53.58
CA LEU A 14 32.62 26.97 -52.82
C LEU A 14 33.73 26.18 -53.49
N LYS A 15 33.65 26.00 -54.82
CA LYS A 15 34.67 25.31 -55.62
C LYS A 15 36.02 26.04 -55.59
N GLU A 16 36.02 27.37 -55.69
CA GLU A 16 37.22 28.19 -55.56
C GLU A 16 37.82 28.07 -54.16
N THR A 17 36.99 28.11 -53.11
CA THR A 17 37.42 27.95 -51.72
C THR A 17 38.00 26.56 -51.45
N GLN A 18 37.41 25.51 -52.03
CA GLN A 18 37.92 24.13 -51.91
C GLN A 18 39.24 23.90 -52.67
N ASN A 19 39.46 24.64 -53.76
CA ASN A 19 40.67 24.56 -54.58
C ASN A 19 41.79 25.46 -54.06
N GLN A 20 41.55 26.31 -53.05
CA GLN A 20 42.63 27.03 -52.39
C GLN A 20 43.56 26.04 -51.68
N PRO A 21 44.89 26.14 -51.89
CA PRO A 21 45.83 25.27 -51.20
C PRO A 21 45.79 25.57 -49.70
N ASN A 22 45.28 24.63 -48.90
CA ASN A 22 45.33 24.73 -47.44
C ASN A 22 46.79 24.70 -46.98
N ILE A 23 47.31 25.84 -46.52
CA ILE A 23 48.74 26.09 -46.25
C ILE A 23 49.31 25.24 -45.09
N CYS A 24 48.47 24.65 -44.23
CA CYS A 24 48.95 23.76 -43.16
C CYS A 24 47.99 22.58 -42.94
N LYS A 25 48.05 21.56 -43.80
CA LYS A 25 47.51 20.23 -43.44
C LYS A 25 48.53 19.51 -42.57
N LEU A 26 48.32 19.53 -41.26
CA LEU A 26 49.04 18.65 -40.33
C LEU A 26 48.69 17.19 -40.69
N SER A 27 49.70 16.33 -40.72
CA SER A 27 49.45 14.89 -40.90
C SER A 27 48.77 14.31 -39.67
N ASP A 28 47.97 13.25 -39.85
CA ASP A 28 47.26 12.58 -38.74
C ASP A 28 48.21 12.18 -37.61
N ARG A 29 49.43 11.73 -37.95
CA ARG A 29 50.48 11.39 -36.97
C ARG A 29 50.90 12.60 -36.13
N THR A 30 51.11 13.75 -36.77
CA THR A 30 51.47 15.00 -36.08
C THR A 30 50.36 15.46 -35.16
N TRP A 31 49.09 15.28 -35.56
CA TRP A 31 47.93 15.58 -34.73
C TRP A 31 47.85 14.70 -33.48
N VAL A 32 48.06 13.39 -33.64
CA VAL A 32 48.10 12.44 -32.51
C VAL A 32 49.22 12.80 -31.53
N ASP A 33 50.40 13.17 -32.01
CA ASP A 33 51.53 13.54 -31.16
C ASP A 33 51.27 14.84 -30.39
N ILE A 34 50.65 15.84 -31.03
CA ILE A 34 50.22 17.09 -30.37
C ILE A 34 49.19 16.79 -29.28
N ILE A 35 48.19 15.96 -29.56
CA ILE A 35 47.15 15.57 -28.58
C ILE A 35 47.78 14.82 -27.41
N LYS A 36 48.67 13.86 -27.67
CA LYS A 36 49.43 13.14 -26.62
C LYS A 36 50.25 14.08 -25.76
N HIS A 37 50.92 15.06 -26.37
CA HIS A 37 51.68 16.06 -25.63
C HIS A 37 50.77 16.92 -24.74
N LEU A 38 49.63 17.40 -25.26
CA LEU A 38 48.67 18.18 -24.48
C LEU A 38 48.01 17.38 -23.34
N MET A 39 47.82 16.07 -23.52
CA MET A 39 47.39 15.16 -22.46
C MET A 39 48.48 14.98 -21.39
N SER A 40 49.76 14.84 -21.78
CA SER A 40 50.88 14.72 -20.82
C SER A 40 51.06 15.97 -19.95
N VAL A 41 50.75 17.15 -20.50
CA VAL A 41 50.77 18.44 -19.77
C VAL A 41 49.47 18.65 -18.98
N ASN A 42 48.55 17.68 -18.99
CA ASN A 42 47.26 17.67 -18.29
C ASN A 42 46.35 18.87 -18.65
N ARG A 43 46.56 19.44 -19.84
CA ARG A 43 45.78 20.57 -20.39
C ARG A 43 44.49 20.08 -21.06
N LEU A 44 44.49 18.84 -21.53
CA LEU A 44 43.35 18.17 -22.15
C LEU A 44 43.08 16.82 -21.49
N LYS A 45 41.81 16.57 -21.19
CA LYS A 45 41.31 15.29 -20.65
C LYS A 45 40.32 14.72 -21.65
N LEU A 46 40.82 13.82 -22.51
CA LEU A 46 40.05 13.18 -23.57
C LEU A 46 39.78 11.72 -23.19
N VAL A 47 38.64 11.22 -23.66
CA VAL A 47 38.27 9.81 -23.65
C VAL A 47 38.50 9.27 -25.06
N PHE A 48 39.08 8.08 -25.14
CA PHE A 48 39.30 7.41 -26.42
C PHE A 48 38.09 6.53 -26.71
N SER A 49 37.70 6.50 -27.97
CA SER A 49 36.85 5.40 -28.43
C SER A 49 37.64 4.09 -28.45
N THR A 50 36.97 2.96 -28.25
CA THR A 50 37.53 1.61 -28.35
C THR A 50 38.26 1.37 -29.68
N ASP A 51 37.82 2.01 -30.76
CA ASP A 51 38.45 1.96 -32.08
C ASP A 51 39.69 2.87 -32.23
N GLY A 52 39.96 3.73 -31.23
CA GLY A 52 41.08 4.67 -31.22
C GLY A 52 41.01 5.78 -32.28
N ARG A 53 39.88 5.88 -33.01
CA ARG A 53 39.69 6.81 -34.13
C ARG A 53 39.10 8.16 -33.72
N SER A 54 38.35 8.21 -32.63
CA SER A 54 37.71 9.44 -32.14
C SER A 54 38.19 9.79 -30.73
N TYR A 55 38.22 11.10 -30.47
CA TYR A 55 38.52 11.67 -29.17
C TYR A 55 37.28 12.38 -28.67
N LEU A 56 36.79 11.96 -27.51
CA LEU A 56 35.68 12.64 -26.86
C LEU A 56 36.16 13.52 -25.73
N THR A 57 35.64 14.74 -25.71
CA THR A 57 35.75 15.55 -24.50
C THR A 57 34.78 15.04 -23.46
N ARG A 58 35.09 15.32 -22.19
CA ARG A 58 34.22 14.95 -21.08
C ARG A 58 32.79 15.50 -21.21
N ASN A 59 32.65 16.71 -21.75
CA ASN A 59 31.35 17.36 -21.89
C ASN A 59 30.56 16.78 -23.07
N GLU A 60 31.25 16.42 -24.16
CA GLU A 60 30.57 15.78 -25.29
C GLU A 60 30.12 14.36 -24.92
N LEU A 61 30.93 13.61 -24.17
CA LEU A 61 30.52 12.31 -23.66
C LEU A 61 29.26 12.40 -22.78
N ASP A 62 29.19 13.37 -21.86
CA ASP A 62 27.98 13.56 -21.03
C ASP A 62 26.74 13.94 -21.87
N LYS A 63 26.95 14.59 -23.02
CA LYS A 63 25.88 14.97 -23.94
C LYS A 63 25.44 13.78 -24.78
N GLU A 64 26.37 13.02 -25.36
CA GLU A 64 26.06 11.82 -26.12
C GLU A 64 25.39 10.75 -25.25
N ILE A 65 25.83 10.56 -24.00
CA ILE A 65 25.14 9.67 -23.05
C ILE A 65 23.68 10.10 -22.87
N ARG A 66 23.41 11.41 -22.77
CA ARG A 66 22.03 11.91 -22.62
C ARG A 66 21.22 11.68 -23.89
N ASP A 67 21.79 12.01 -25.04
CA ASP A 67 21.11 11.89 -26.33
C ASP A 67 20.79 10.41 -26.63
N GLU A 68 21.69 9.48 -26.30
CA GLU A 68 21.47 8.04 -26.39
C GLU A 68 20.37 7.55 -25.43
N VAL A 69 20.39 8.01 -24.17
CA VAL A 69 19.35 7.66 -23.19
C VAL A 69 17.98 8.19 -23.66
N GLU A 70 17.90 9.39 -24.22
CA GLU A 70 16.66 9.95 -24.75
C GLU A 70 16.18 9.20 -26.00
N ALA A 71 17.09 8.79 -26.89
CA ALA A 71 16.78 7.96 -28.06
C ALA A 71 16.21 6.60 -27.67
N HIS A 72 16.70 5.99 -26.59
CA HIS A 72 16.24 4.70 -26.06
C HIS A 72 15.04 4.82 -25.10
N SER A 73 14.19 5.83 -25.30
CA SER A 73 13.00 6.06 -24.46
C SER A 73 13.30 6.24 -22.96
N GLY A 74 14.50 6.69 -22.60
CA GLY A 74 14.87 7.08 -21.23
C GLY A 74 15.37 5.97 -20.32
N ARG A 75 15.58 4.73 -20.81
CA ARG A 75 16.19 3.61 -20.09
C ARG A 75 17.13 2.86 -21.04
N ILE A 76 18.38 2.66 -20.63
CA ILE A 76 19.37 1.90 -21.41
C ILE A 76 20.31 1.12 -20.48
N THR A 77 20.74 -0.06 -20.89
CA THR A 77 21.74 -0.85 -20.16
C THR A 77 23.14 -0.27 -20.41
N LEU A 78 24.01 -0.31 -19.40
CA LEU A 78 25.39 0.21 -19.52
C LEU A 78 26.20 -0.46 -20.63
N THR A 79 25.92 -1.74 -20.93
CA THR A 79 26.58 -2.49 -22.01
C THR A 79 26.16 -2.01 -23.40
N GLU A 80 24.87 -1.78 -23.61
CA GLU A 80 24.33 -1.20 -24.86
C GLU A 80 24.81 0.25 -25.04
N LEU A 81 24.84 1.03 -23.96
CA LEU A 81 25.37 2.39 -23.98
C LEU A 81 26.86 2.40 -24.37
N ALA A 82 27.66 1.48 -23.84
CA ALA A 82 29.07 1.33 -24.19
C ALA A 82 29.29 0.94 -25.65
N SER A 83 28.45 0.04 -26.20
CA SER A 83 28.53 -0.34 -27.60
C SER A 83 28.06 0.75 -28.56
N ASN A 84 27.04 1.54 -28.20
CA ASN A 84 26.52 2.59 -29.07
C ASN A 84 27.48 3.79 -29.14
N LEU A 85 28.17 4.10 -28.04
CA LEU A 85 29.12 5.21 -27.95
C LEU A 85 30.54 4.81 -28.40
N ASP A 86 30.80 3.52 -28.61
CA ASP A 86 32.15 2.96 -28.80
C ASP A 86 33.14 3.46 -27.72
N VAL A 87 32.73 3.41 -26.45
CA VAL A 87 33.55 3.82 -25.29
C VAL A 87 33.67 2.66 -24.30
N ASP A 88 34.84 2.53 -23.68
CA ASP A 88 35.10 1.50 -22.67
C ASP A 88 34.09 1.55 -21.51
N PHE A 89 33.58 0.38 -21.13
CA PHE A 89 32.59 0.20 -20.07
C PHE A 89 33.02 0.85 -18.74
N ASP A 90 34.28 0.67 -18.33
CA ASP A 90 34.80 1.21 -17.06
C ASP A 90 34.71 2.75 -17.00
N ILE A 91 34.85 3.42 -18.15
CA ILE A 91 34.77 4.88 -18.24
C ILE A 91 33.32 5.34 -18.09
N ILE A 92 32.37 4.58 -18.61
CA ILE A 92 30.94 4.87 -18.50
C ILE A 92 30.44 4.54 -17.09
N GLU A 93 30.84 3.40 -16.51
CA GLU A 93 30.43 2.99 -15.16
C GLU A 93 30.99 3.92 -14.07
N SER A 94 32.25 4.35 -14.19
CA SER A 94 32.85 5.33 -13.28
C SER A 94 32.23 6.72 -13.41
N ARG A 95 31.50 6.98 -14.50
CA ARG A 95 30.76 8.21 -14.71
C ARG A 95 29.37 8.05 -14.08
N SER A 96 29.05 8.86 -13.08
CA SER A 96 27.66 9.12 -12.71
C SER A 96 27.20 10.36 -13.49
N PRO A 97 26.55 10.23 -14.65
CA PRO A 97 26.15 11.39 -15.44
C PRO A 97 25.26 12.33 -14.63
N CYS A 98 25.59 13.61 -14.67
CA CYS A 98 24.82 14.66 -14.00
C CYS A 98 23.38 14.64 -14.53
N ARG A 99 22.39 14.47 -13.63
CA ARG A 99 20.93 14.44 -13.86
C ARG A 99 20.33 13.12 -14.38
N LEU A 100 21.13 12.06 -14.49
CA LEU A 100 20.63 10.72 -14.73
C LEU A 100 20.67 9.91 -13.43
N ILE A 101 19.78 8.93 -13.31
CA ILE A 101 19.69 8.08 -12.15
C ILE A 101 20.29 6.73 -12.52
N SER A 102 21.33 6.33 -11.80
CA SER A 102 22.00 5.05 -12.00
C SER A 102 21.29 3.95 -11.21
N ILE A 103 20.89 2.92 -11.93
CA ILE A 103 20.40 1.64 -11.41
C ILE A 103 21.56 0.63 -11.64
N PRO A 104 21.67 -0.47 -10.88
CA PRO A 104 22.69 -1.47 -11.17
C PRO A 104 22.64 -1.92 -12.64
N SER A 105 23.73 -1.69 -13.36
CA SER A 105 23.89 -2.00 -14.79
C SER A 105 22.97 -1.23 -15.77
N GLU A 106 22.20 -0.24 -15.31
CA GLU A 106 21.27 0.53 -16.15
C GLU A 106 21.29 2.03 -15.81
N VAL A 107 20.96 2.87 -16.78
CA VAL A 107 20.83 4.31 -16.58
C VAL A 107 19.45 4.75 -17.03
N VAL A 108 18.78 5.54 -16.19
CA VAL A 108 17.46 6.08 -16.49
C VAL A 108 17.42 7.60 -16.37
N ASN A 109 16.61 8.23 -17.22
CA ASN A 109 16.32 9.65 -17.15
C ASN A 109 15.11 9.93 -16.23
N SER A 110 15.06 11.12 -15.65
CA SER A 110 13.95 11.59 -14.81
C SER A 110 12.60 11.56 -15.53
N SER A 111 12.58 11.72 -16.86
CA SER A 111 11.37 11.60 -17.68
C SER A 111 10.81 10.17 -17.69
N TYR A 112 11.67 9.15 -17.72
CA TYR A 112 11.27 7.75 -17.60
C TYR A 112 10.68 7.47 -16.22
N VAL A 113 11.34 7.91 -15.15
CA VAL A 113 10.84 7.76 -13.78
C VAL A 113 9.46 8.38 -13.61
N ARG A 114 9.25 9.58 -14.16
CA ARG A 114 7.94 10.23 -14.13
C ARG A 114 6.87 9.42 -14.87
N ARG A 115 7.18 8.87 -16.05
CA ARG A 115 6.25 8.01 -16.78
C ARG A 115 5.88 6.76 -16.00
N VAL A 116 6.87 6.08 -15.41
CA VAL A 116 6.63 4.91 -14.54
C VAL A 116 5.75 5.31 -13.36
N ALA A 117 5.99 6.47 -12.73
CA ALA A 117 5.16 6.96 -11.65
C ALA A 117 3.70 7.18 -12.10
N HIS A 118 3.47 7.76 -13.28
CA HIS A 118 2.11 7.90 -13.84
C HIS A 118 1.46 6.55 -14.17
N GLU A 119 2.18 5.59 -14.72
CA GLU A 119 1.62 4.27 -15.00
C GLU A 119 1.27 3.50 -13.71
N ILE A 120 2.07 3.68 -12.64
CA ILE A 120 1.72 3.18 -11.31
C ILE A 120 0.45 3.85 -10.78
N LEU A 121 0.27 5.16 -11.02
CA LEU A 121 -0.93 5.88 -10.63
C LEU A 121 -2.16 5.33 -11.35
N ASP A 122 -2.10 5.17 -12.66
CA ASP A 122 -3.21 4.63 -13.47
C ASP A 122 -3.61 3.23 -12.96
N ARG A 123 -2.63 2.38 -12.65
CA ARG A 123 -2.87 1.06 -12.05
C ARG A 123 -3.52 1.13 -10.68
N LEU A 124 -3.06 2.06 -9.84
CA LEU A 124 -3.64 2.29 -8.51
C LEU A 124 -5.07 2.81 -8.60
N GLU A 125 -5.39 3.65 -9.58
CA GLU A 125 -6.74 4.14 -9.82
C GLU A 125 -7.67 3.04 -10.35
N GLU A 126 -7.17 2.17 -11.23
CA GLU A 126 -7.94 1.06 -11.80
C GLU A 126 -8.22 -0.06 -10.78
N HIS A 127 -7.19 -0.48 -10.04
CA HIS A 127 -7.28 -1.65 -9.15
C HIS A 127 -7.53 -1.28 -7.68
N GLY A 128 -7.24 -0.04 -7.27
CA GLY A 128 -7.36 0.46 -5.90
C GLY A 128 -6.29 -0.02 -4.92
N GLN A 129 -5.54 -1.05 -5.26
CA GLN A 129 -4.44 -1.60 -4.46
C GLN A 129 -3.32 -2.15 -5.35
N THR A 130 -2.08 -2.13 -4.87
CA THR A 130 -0.93 -2.77 -5.53
C THR A 130 0.15 -3.14 -4.51
N SER A 131 1.08 -4.00 -4.89
CA SER A 131 2.27 -4.33 -4.08
C SER A 131 3.56 -4.05 -4.84
N ILE A 132 4.65 -3.75 -4.11
CA ILE A 132 5.97 -3.52 -4.75
C ILE A 132 6.41 -4.76 -5.55
N GLY A 133 6.11 -5.97 -5.07
CA GLY A 133 6.43 -7.21 -5.77
C GLY A 133 5.74 -7.31 -7.15
N GLU A 134 4.45 -6.97 -7.23
CA GLU A 134 3.71 -6.92 -8.50
C GLU A 134 4.31 -5.87 -9.44
N LEU A 135 4.63 -4.68 -8.92
CA LEU A 135 5.26 -3.61 -9.71
C LEU A 135 6.64 -4.02 -10.24
N THR A 136 7.45 -4.74 -9.45
CA THR A 136 8.76 -5.23 -9.89
C THR A 136 8.65 -6.17 -11.09
N VAL A 137 7.66 -7.08 -11.08
CA VAL A 137 7.45 -8.00 -12.21
C VAL A 137 7.00 -7.25 -13.46
N ILE A 138 6.14 -6.25 -13.31
CA ILE A 138 5.57 -5.53 -14.46
C ILE A 138 6.58 -4.58 -15.10
N PHE A 139 7.29 -3.80 -14.29
CA PHE A 139 8.24 -2.80 -14.79
C PHE A 139 9.65 -3.37 -15.02
N ASN A 140 9.92 -4.60 -14.55
CA ASN A 140 11.24 -5.21 -14.53
C ASN A 140 12.29 -4.27 -13.90
N LEU A 141 11.95 -3.74 -12.72
CA LEU A 141 12.76 -2.78 -11.96
C LEU A 141 13.02 -3.28 -10.53
N PRO A 142 14.19 -3.00 -9.94
CA PRO A 142 14.50 -3.39 -8.57
C PRO A 142 13.48 -2.85 -7.56
N THR A 143 13.16 -3.65 -6.54
CA THR A 143 12.22 -3.29 -5.47
C THR A 143 12.63 -2.03 -4.72
N THR A 144 13.94 -1.83 -4.52
CA THR A 144 14.51 -0.65 -3.87
C THR A 144 14.25 0.62 -4.68
N PHE A 145 14.39 0.54 -6.00
CA PHE A 145 14.15 1.66 -6.90
C PHE A 145 12.67 2.01 -7.00
N LEU A 146 11.78 1.02 -7.10
CA LEU A 146 10.34 1.27 -7.06
C LEU A 146 9.89 1.84 -5.71
N SER A 147 10.50 1.39 -4.61
CA SER A 147 10.24 1.94 -3.28
C SER A 147 10.64 3.41 -3.18
N SER A 148 11.78 3.81 -3.76
CA SER A 148 12.18 5.22 -3.79
C SER A 148 11.23 6.07 -4.63
N ILE A 149 10.76 5.56 -5.79
CA ILE A 149 9.75 6.25 -6.60
C ILE A 149 8.46 6.45 -5.79
N MET A 150 7.97 5.39 -5.13
CA MET A 150 6.75 5.49 -4.33
C MET A 150 6.88 6.53 -3.21
N GLN A 151 8.04 6.62 -2.55
CA GLN A 151 8.29 7.60 -1.50
C GLN A 151 8.43 9.02 -2.02
N GLU A 152 9.17 9.22 -3.11
CA GLU A 152 9.40 10.53 -3.73
C GLU A 152 8.08 11.18 -4.18
N TYR A 153 7.22 10.39 -4.81
CA TYR A 153 5.96 10.86 -5.38
C TYR A 153 4.76 10.71 -4.42
N GLN A 154 4.97 10.23 -3.19
CA GLN A 154 3.92 10.07 -2.18
C GLN A 154 3.23 11.40 -1.81
N SER A 155 3.95 12.51 -1.80
CA SER A 155 3.39 13.81 -1.43
C SER A 155 2.80 14.58 -2.62
N THR A 156 3.12 14.16 -3.85
CA THR A 156 2.82 14.93 -5.07
C THR A 156 1.81 14.22 -5.97
N LEU A 157 1.98 12.92 -6.23
CA LEU A 157 1.12 12.13 -7.11
C LEU A 157 0.28 11.10 -6.34
N PHE A 158 0.88 10.38 -5.39
CA PHE A 158 0.24 9.20 -4.79
C PHE A 158 -0.41 9.50 -3.44
N HIS A 159 -1.74 9.49 -3.38
CA HIS A 159 -2.48 9.51 -2.12
C HIS A 159 -2.78 8.08 -1.68
N VAL A 160 -1.75 7.39 -1.21
CA VAL A 160 -1.83 5.95 -0.85
C VAL A 160 -1.40 5.65 0.57
N HIS A 161 -2.07 4.68 1.19
CA HIS A 161 -1.72 4.17 2.49
C HIS A 161 -1.03 2.81 2.39
N LYS A 162 0.12 2.67 3.04
CA LYS A 162 0.85 1.40 3.12
C LYS A 162 0.32 0.55 4.29
N TYR A 163 -0.15 -0.65 4.00
CA TYR A 163 -0.49 -1.68 4.99
C TYR A 163 0.26 -2.98 4.65
N GLY A 164 1.31 -3.29 5.43
CA GLY A 164 2.24 -4.38 5.11
C GLY A 164 2.97 -4.12 3.79
N GLU A 165 2.92 -5.08 2.87
CA GLU A 165 3.55 -4.99 1.54
C GLU A 165 2.66 -4.34 0.47
N LYS A 166 1.43 -3.96 0.81
CA LYS A 166 0.45 -3.41 -0.12
C LYS A 166 0.20 -1.92 0.11
N TYR A 167 -0.01 -1.22 -0.99
CA TYR A 167 -0.42 0.17 -1.06
C TYR A 167 -1.88 0.22 -1.48
N PHE A 168 -2.66 1.05 -0.81
CA PHE A 168 -4.09 1.20 -1.03
C PHE A 168 -4.43 2.66 -1.29
N THR A 169 -5.32 2.92 -2.24
CA THR A 169 -5.85 4.27 -2.47
C THR A 169 -6.91 4.63 -1.43
N ASP A 170 -7.09 5.92 -1.20
CA ASP A 170 -8.15 6.44 -0.32
C ASP A 170 -9.54 6.01 -0.78
N THR A 171 -9.78 6.00 -2.09
CA THR A 171 -11.06 5.58 -2.68
C THR A 171 -11.34 4.10 -2.35
N PHE A 172 -10.33 3.24 -2.50
CA PHE A 172 -10.45 1.83 -2.19
C PHE A 172 -10.65 1.57 -0.69
N LEU A 173 -9.91 2.28 0.18
CA LEU A 173 -10.07 2.16 1.63
C LEU A 173 -11.42 2.67 2.10
N ASN A 174 -11.91 3.78 1.56
CA ASN A 174 -13.22 4.32 1.89
C ASN A 174 -14.34 3.39 1.42
N ALA A 175 -14.24 2.83 0.22
CA ALA A 175 -15.18 1.83 -0.28
C ALA A 175 -15.16 0.56 0.60
N THR A 176 -13.97 0.07 0.97
CA THR A 176 -13.78 -1.07 1.86
C THR A 176 -14.36 -0.81 3.24
N LYS A 177 -14.11 0.37 3.82
CA LYS A 177 -14.69 0.81 5.09
C LYS A 177 -16.22 0.88 5.02
N ALA A 178 -16.77 1.37 3.91
CA ALA A 178 -18.22 1.42 3.70
C ALA A 178 -18.83 0.01 3.58
N LYS A 179 -18.17 -0.92 2.86
CA LYS A 179 -18.58 -2.33 2.77
C LYS A 179 -18.59 -3.00 4.14
N ILE A 180 -17.51 -2.87 4.90
CA ILE A 180 -17.38 -3.42 6.26
C ILE A 180 -18.47 -2.82 7.16
N ARG A 181 -18.64 -1.49 7.16
CA ARG A 181 -19.68 -0.83 7.93
C ARG A 181 -21.06 -1.36 7.57
N GLY A 182 -21.40 -1.41 6.29
CA GLY A 182 -22.70 -1.91 5.82
C GLY A 182 -22.96 -3.35 6.26
N TYR A 183 -21.95 -4.22 6.17
CA TYR A 183 -22.04 -5.59 6.65
C TYR A 183 -22.36 -5.64 8.14
N PHE A 184 -21.49 -5.05 8.98
CA PHE A 184 -21.63 -5.14 10.44
C PHE A 184 -22.83 -4.38 11.01
N THR A 185 -23.34 -3.36 10.31
CA THR A 185 -24.63 -2.72 10.67
C THR A 185 -25.81 -3.67 10.48
N GLY A 186 -25.77 -4.58 9.50
CA GLY A 186 -26.82 -5.56 9.24
C GLY A 186 -26.73 -6.84 10.08
N VAL A 187 -25.63 -7.03 10.83
CA VAL A 187 -25.43 -8.23 11.63
C VAL A 187 -26.27 -8.16 12.91
N ILE A 188 -27.14 -9.16 13.10
CA ILE A 188 -28.03 -9.27 14.28
C ILE A 188 -27.59 -10.34 15.28
N ARG A 189 -26.60 -11.17 14.95
CA ARG A 189 -26.06 -12.25 15.80
C ARG A 189 -24.54 -12.14 15.90
N PRO A 190 -23.89 -12.67 16.93
CA PRO A 190 -22.44 -12.70 17.01
C PRO A 190 -21.81 -13.37 15.79
N VAL A 191 -20.75 -12.76 15.23
CA VAL A 191 -20.02 -13.28 14.05
C VAL A 191 -18.51 -13.25 14.30
N THR A 192 -17.78 -14.18 13.71
CA THR A 192 -16.31 -14.20 13.76
C THR A 192 -15.72 -13.39 12.62
N LEU A 193 -14.65 -12.63 12.88
CA LEU A 193 -13.96 -11.81 11.87
C LEU A 193 -13.40 -12.67 10.73
N SER A 194 -12.93 -13.89 11.00
CA SER A 194 -12.43 -14.81 9.97
C SER A 194 -13.52 -15.27 8.99
N SER A 195 -14.76 -15.48 9.48
CA SER A 195 -15.91 -15.77 8.61
C SER A 195 -16.27 -14.57 7.73
N VAL A 196 -16.15 -13.36 8.28
CA VAL A 196 -16.40 -12.13 7.52
C VAL A 196 -15.27 -11.86 6.51
N ALA A 197 -14.02 -12.13 6.88
CA ALA A 197 -12.85 -11.98 6.03
C ALA A 197 -12.94 -12.83 4.77
N SER A 198 -13.30 -14.10 4.92
CA SER A 198 -13.53 -15.00 3.78
C SER A 198 -14.71 -14.56 2.91
N LYS A 199 -15.82 -14.12 3.51
CA LYS A 199 -17.02 -13.68 2.78
C LYS A 199 -16.83 -12.37 2.01
N LEU A 200 -16.10 -11.41 2.59
CA LEU A 200 -15.84 -10.12 1.98
C LEU A 200 -14.58 -10.11 1.11
N GLN A 201 -13.76 -11.18 1.18
CA GLN A 201 -12.44 -11.27 0.53
C GLN A 201 -11.50 -10.13 0.95
N ILE A 202 -11.55 -9.76 2.23
CA ILE A 202 -10.75 -8.66 2.80
C ILE A 202 -9.87 -9.23 3.91
N PRO A 203 -8.59 -8.83 4.02
CA PRO A 203 -7.70 -9.32 5.07
C PRO A 203 -8.26 -9.07 6.47
N GLU A 204 -8.20 -10.10 7.34
CA GLU A 204 -8.77 -10.04 8.70
C GLU A 204 -8.16 -8.88 9.53
N ASN A 205 -6.86 -8.63 9.38
CA ASN A 205 -6.17 -7.52 10.07
C ASN A 205 -6.77 -6.15 9.72
N LEU A 206 -7.10 -5.96 8.44
CA LEU A 206 -7.69 -4.72 7.94
C LEU A 206 -9.14 -4.57 8.45
N ILE A 207 -9.91 -5.67 8.47
CA ILE A 207 -11.25 -5.68 9.06
C ILE A 207 -11.19 -5.33 10.54
N ASN A 208 -10.30 -5.96 11.31
CA ASN A 208 -10.18 -5.73 12.74
C ASN A 208 -9.84 -4.26 13.04
N SER A 209 -8.87 -3.68 12.32
CA SER A 209 -8.50 -2.26 12.44
C SER A 209 -9.68 -1.34 12.13
N ILE A 210 -10.38 -1.57 11.01
CA ILE A 210 -11.53 -0.74 10.61
C ILE A 210 -12.70 -0.87 11.58
N VAL A 211 -13.05 -2.09 12.01
CA VAL A 211 -14.16 -2.31 12.96
C VAL A 211 -13.84 -1.66 14.31
N SER A 212 -12.60 -1.81 14.80
CA SER A 212 -12.16 -1.16 16.03
C SER A 212 -12.28 0.38 15.94
N SER A 213 -11.86 0.96 14.81
CA SER A 213 -12.02 2.40 14.53
C SER A 213 -13.49 2.83 14.44
N LEU A 214 -14.36 2.02 13.83
CA LEU A 214 -15.79 2.33 13.72
C LEU A 214 -16.51 2.27 15.06
N ILE A 215 -16.11 1.34 15.94
CA ILE A 215 -16.63 1.26 17.32
C ILE A 215 -16.16 2.46 18.13
N SER A 216 -14.86 2.79 18.10
CA SER A 216 -14.33 3.92 18.87
C SER A 216 -14.89 5.27 18.44
N THR A 217 -15.19 5.44 17.15
CA THR A 217 -15.85 6.64 16.61
C THR A 217 -17.37 6.65 16.81
N GLY A 218 -17.96 5.63 17.44
CA GLY A 218 -19.40 5.51 17.67
C GLY A 218 -20.23 5.30 16.40
N ARG A 219 -19.59 4.98 15.27
CA ARG A 219 -20.25 4.69 13.98
C ARG A 219 -20.82 3.29 13.92
N LEU A 220 -20.39 2.41 14.81
CA LEU A 220 -20.82 1.02 14.88
C LEU A 220 -21.09 0.61 16.32
N TYR A 221 -22.29 0.07 16.57
CA TYR A 221 -22.74 -0.29 17.91
C TYR A 221 -22.56 -1.77 18.15
N GLY A 222 -21.47 -2.12 18.82
CA GLY A 222 -21.17 -3.48 19.25
C GLY A 222 -19.78 -3.54 19.85
N ASN A 223 -19.40 -4.72 20.31
CA ASN A 223 -18.11 -4.95 20.96
C ASN A 223 -17.34 -6.05 20.25
N LEU A 224 -16.01 -5.89 20.20
CA LEU A 224 -15.11 -6.96 19.80
C LEU A 224 -14.71 -7.78 21.03
N ILE A 225 -14.84 -9.10 20.93
CA ILE A 225 -14.41 -10.03 21.97
C ILE A 225 -12.91 -10.24 21.83
N ALA A 226 -12.16 -9.79 22.85
CA ALA A 226 -10.72 -10.02 22.95
C ALA A 226 -10.41 -11.54 22.89
N GLY A 227 -9.45 -11.92 22.04
CA GLY A 227 -8.96 -13.30 21.91
C GLY A 227 -9.76 -14.24 21.00
N ARG A 228 -11.03 -13.95 20.69
CA ARG A 228 -11.86 -14.77 19.76
C ARG A 228 -12.10 -14.14 18.39
N SER A 229 -11.54 -12.94 18.16
CA SER A 229 -11.79 -12.14 16.95
C SER A 229 -13.29 -12.15 16.57
N GLY A 230 -14.16 -11.95 17.56
CA GLY A 230 -15.62 -12.02 17.39
C GLY A 230 -16.24 -10.65 17.55
N PHE A 231 -17.23 -10.32 16.74
CA PHE A 231 -18.04 -9.12 16.87
C PHE A 231 -19.42 -9.46 17.43
N VAL A 232 -19.82 -8.79 18.51
CA VAL A 232 -21.14 -8.89 19.12
C VAL A 232 -21.90 -7.58 18.90
N PRO A 233 -22.99 -7.59 18.10
CA PRO A 233 -23.84 -6.42 17.92
C PRO A 233 -24.52 -6.00 19.22
N LYS A 234 -24.66 -4.68 19.45
CA LYS A 234 -25.38 -4.16 20.63
C LYS A 234 -26.88 -4.51 20.64
N CYS A 235 -27.50 -4.62 19.46
CA CYS A 235 -28.89 -5.04 19.34
C CYS A 235 -29.10 -6.48 19.84
N TYR A 236 -28.13 -7.36 19.63
CA TYR A 236 -28.17 -8.73 20.11
C TYR A 236 -28.17 -8.77 21.65
N THR A 237 -27.23 -8.08 22.29
CA THR A 237 -27.16 -8.01 23.75
C THR A 237 -28.40 -7.36 24.36
N TYR A 238 -28.98 -6.35 23.70
CA TYR A 238 -30.21 -5.72 24.14
C TYR A 238 -31.39 -6.69 24.06
N ALA A 239 -31.52 -7.43 22.96
CA ALA A 239 -32.59 -8.42 22.80
C ALA A 239 -32.49 -9.55 23.83
N GLU A 240 -31.29 -10.05 24.11
CA GLU A 240 -31.05 -11.04 25.17
C GLU A 240 -31.46 -10.51 26.54
N ASP A 241 -31.01 -9.30 26.91
CA ASP A 241 -31.37 -8.65 28.17
C ASP A 241 -32.90 -8.49 28.31
N THR A 242 -33.56 -7.97 27.27
CA THR A 242 -35.02 -7.78 27.26
C THR A 242 -35.77 -9.10 27.38
N TYR A 243 -35.31 -10.14 26.68
CA TYR A 243 -35.90 -11.46 26.74
C TYR A 243 -35.79 -12.07 28.15
N ILE A 244 -34.61 -12.01 28.76
CA ILE A 244 -34.36 -12.52 30.13
C ILE A 244 -35.24 -11.77 31.14
N ASN A 245 -35.32 -10.45 31.05
CA ASN A 245 -36.17 -9.64 31.92
C ASN A 245 -37.66 -9.97 31.76
N SER A 246 -38.12 -10.17 30.53
CA SER A 246 -39.51 -10.55 30.24
C SER A 246 -39.82 -11.94 30.78
N PHE A 247 -38.92 -12.90 30.59
CA PHE A 247 -39.06 -14.26 31.11
C PHE A 247 -39.14 -14.27 32.65
N TYR A 248 -38.25 -13.52 33.31
CA TYR A 248 -38.26 -13.38 34.77
C TYR A 248 -39.55 -12.73 35.28
N SER A 249 -40.04 -11.70 34.60
CA SER A 249 -41.25 -10.98 35.01
C SER A 249 -42.50 -11.84 34.86
N GLN A 250 -42.54 -12.74 33.87
CA GLN A 250 -43.68 -13.63 33.62
C GLN A 250 -43.68 -14.88 34.51
N ASN A 251 -42.52 -15.54 34.64
CA ASN A 251 -42.43 -16.82 35.36
C ASN A 251 -42.00 -16.68 36.82
N GLY A 252 -41.38 -15.56 37.18
CA GLY A 252 -40.84 -15.31 38.52
C GLY A 252 -39.60 -16.14 38.87
N TYR A 253 -39.02 -16.89 37.93
CA TYR A 253 -37.74 -17.59 38.12
C TYR A 253 -36.92 -17.67 36.82
N ILE A 254 -35.62 -17.91 36.95
CA ILE A 254 -34.68 -18.21 35.86
C ILE A 254 -33.70 -19.30 36.30
N GLU A 255 -33.59 -20.37 35.52
CA GLU A 255 -32.56 -21.39 35.69
C GLU A 255 -31.23 -20.96 35.07
N TRP A 256 -30.12 -21.22 35.76
CA TRP A 256 -28.79 -20.85 35.25
C TRP A 256 -28.36 -21.72 34.06
N ASN A 257 -28.83 -22.97 34.00
CA ASN A 257 -28.58 -23.86 32.86
C ASN A 257 -29.19 -23.30 31.57
N TYR A 258 -30.33 -22.62 31.68
CA TYR A 258 -30.96 -21.94 30.55
C TYR A 258 -30.08 -20.79 30.03
N LEU A 259 -29.49 -19.99 30.92
CA LEU A 259 -28.58 -18.90 30.55
C LEU A 259 -27.25 -19.39 29.95
N LYS A 260 -26.73 -20.53 30.44
CA LYS A 260 -25.55 -21.16 29.83
C LYS A 260 -25.81 -21.59 28.38
N ARG A 261 -27.03 -22.04 28.06
CA ARG A 261 -27.45 -22.36 26.67
C ARG A 261 -27.54 -21.13 25.78
N LEU A 262 -27.77 -19.96 26.36
CA LEU A 262 -27.74 -18.65 25.68
C LEU A 262 -26.33 -18.06 25.58
N ASN A 263 -25.27 -18.87 25.75
CA ASN A 263 -23.86 -18.44 25.71
C ASN A 263 -23.45 -17.40 26.77
N ILE A 264 -24.18 -17.30 27.89
CA ILE A 264 -23.75 -16.50 29.05
C ILE A 264 -22.85 -17.37 29.93
N PRO A 265 -21.52 -17.12 29.97
CA PRO A 265 -20.57 -18.02 30.63
C PRO A 265 -20.70 -18.00 32.16
N ASP A 266 -21.03 -16.86 32.76
CA ASP A 266 -21.27 -16.71 34.19
C ASP A 266 -22.67 -16.12 34.49
N PRO A 267 -23.69 -16.98 34.57
CA PRO A 267 -25.06 -16.58 34.89
C PRO A 267 -25.19 -15.90 36.26
N GLY A 268 -24.38 -16.29 37.25
CA GLY A 268 -24.51 -15.82 38.62
C GLY A 268 -24.12 -14.36 38.75
N SER A 269 -22.96 -13.97 38.20
CA SER A 269 -22.53 -12.57 38.19
C SER A 269 -23.44 -11.72 37.30
N TYR A 270 -23.81 -12.23 36.13
CA TYR A 270 -24.71 -11.53 35.20
C TYR A 270 -26.07 -11.19 35.84
N LEU A 271 -26.72 -12.18 36.48
CA LEU A 271 -28.02 -12.00 37.11
C LEU A 271 -27.95 -11.11 38.36
N LYS A 272 -26.87 -11.16 39.15
CA LYS A 272 -26.69 -10.26 40.31
C LYS A 272 -26.63 -8.79 39.89
N THR A 273 -26.01 -8.50 38.76
CA THR A 273 -25.96 -7.12 38.24
C THR A 273 -27.30 -6.67 37.69
N LYS A 274 -28.05 -7.56 37.03
CA LYS A 274 -29.31 -7.23 36.35
C LYS A 274 -30.54 -7.27 37.25
N LEU A 275 -30.59 -8.20 38.22
CA LEU A 275 -31.71 -8.47 39.10
C LEU A 275 -31.27 -8.45 40.57
N PRO A 276 -30.88 -7.28 41.13
CA PRO A 276 -30.35 -7.19 42.49
C PRO A 276 -31.38 -7.56 43.56
N ASN A 277 -32.68 -7.46 43.26
CA ASN A 277 -33.78 -7.73 44.17
C ASN A 277 -34.22 -9.20 44.15
N ALA A 278 -33.62 -10.04 43.31
CA ALA A 278 -33.97 -11.46 43.20
C ALA A 278 -33.16 -12.32 44.18
N MET A 279 -33.73 -13.46 44.58
CA MET A 279 -33.01 -14.45 45.37
C MET A 279 -32.19 -15.35 44.46
N HIS A 280 -30.86 -15.30 44.57
CA HIS A 280 -29.95 -16.10 43.77
C HIS A 280 -29.52 -17.37 44.54
N LEU A 281 -29.98 -18.53 44.09
CA LEU A 281 -29.60 -19.85 44.57
C LEU A 281 -28.60 -20.49 43.58
N PRO A 282 -27.78 -21.47 44.00
CA PRO A 282 -26.91 -22.20 43.09
C PRO A 282 -27.73 -22.89 42.00
N GLY A 283 -27.67 -22.37 40.76
CA GLY A 283 -28.38 -22.94 39.61
C GLY A 283 -29.75 -22.34 39.32
N LEU A 284 -30.33 -21.51 40.20
CA LEU A 284 -31.67 -20.93 40.04
C LEU A 284 -31.73 -19.51 40.62
N THR A 285 -32.47 -18.61 39.98
CA THR A 285 -32.78 -17.29 40.53
C THR A 285 -34.28 -17.11 40.57
N VAL A 286 -34.82 -16.75 41.73
CA VAL A 286 -36.27 -16.71 41.99
C VAL A 286 -36.67 -15.34 42.55
N ASN A 287 -37.86 -14.90 42.18
CA ASN A 287 -38.48 -13.71 42.73
C ASN A 287 -38.80 -13.91 44.22
N THR A 288 -38.38 -12.97 45.06
CA THR A 288 -38.61 -12.99 46.50
C THR A 288 -40.09 -13.08 46.86
N LEU A 289 -40.98 -12.54 46.03
CA LEU A 289 -42.43 -12.63 46.22
C LEU A 289 -42.94 -14.08 46.23
N ILE A 290 -42.42 -14.95 45.34
CA ILE A 290 -42.79 -16.38 45.31
C ILE A 290 -42.31 -17.07 46.60
N VAL A 291 -41.10 -16.73 47.03
CA VAL A 291 -40.52 -17.28 48.27
C VAL A 291 -41.33 -16.85 49.49
N ASP A 292 -41.76 -15.59 49.54
CA ASP A 292 -42.54 -15.07 50.66
C ASP A 292 -43.97 -15.62 50.67
N GLN A 293 -44.59 -15.82 49.50
CA GLN A 293 -45.86 -16.53 49.37
C GLN A 293 -45.76 -17.97 49.88
N LEU A 294 -44.72 -18.71 49.47
CA LEU A 294 -44.47 -20.07 49.95
C LEU A 294 -44.26 -20.11 51.47
N LYS A 295 -43.46 -19.19 52.03
CA LYS A 295 -43.26 -19.09 53.49
C LYS A 295 -44.57 -18.80 54.22
N SER A 296 -45.42 -17.95 53.66
CA SER A 296 -46.73 -17.62 54.23
C SER A 296 -47.66 -18.84 54.23
N LEU A 297 -47.72 -19.57 53.12
CA LEU A 297 -48.50 -20.81 53.01
C LEU A 297 -48.02 -21.86 54.02
N ILE A 298 -46.71 -22.11 54.12
CA ILE A 298 -46.13 -23.05 55.08
C ILE A 298 -46.45 -22.62 56.52
N SER A 299 -46.33 -21.33 56.83
CA SER A 299 -46.63 -20.81 58.18
C SER A 299 -48.11 -20.99 58.54
N GLY A 300 -49.02 -20.82 57.57
CA GLY A 300 -50.45 -21.10 57.76
C GLY A 300 -50.73 -22.57 58.02
N VAL A 301 -50.09 -23.47 57.27
CA VAL A 301 -50.21 -24.92 57.43
C VAL A 301 -49.72 -25.39 58.81
N ILE A 302 -48.60 -24.86 59.28
CA ILE A 302 -48.05 -25.16 60.61
C ILE A 302 -49.05 -24.75 61.71
N ARG A 303 -49.70 -23.58 61.55
CA ARG A 303 -50.70 -23.09 62.51
C ARG A 303 -51.95 -23.95 62.52
N ASP A 304 -52.40 -24.36 61.34
CA ASP A 304 -53.68 -25.03 61.15
C ASP A 304 -53.56 -26.57 61.17
N VAL A 305 -52.35 -27.12 61.35
CA VAL A 305 -51.99 -28.56 61.35
C VAL A 305 -52.62 -29.30 60.16
N SER A 306 -52.50 -28.71 58.99
CA SER A 306 -53.07 -29.24 57.74
C SER A 306 -51.99 -29.78 56.82
N TRP A 307 -52.39 -30.29 55.65
CA TRP A 307 -51.47 -30.65 54.57
C TRP A 307 -51.69 -29.70 53.40
N ILE A 308 -50.59 -29.28 52.78
CA ILE A 308 -50.61 -28.54 51.51
C ILE A 308 -49.80 -29.35 50.49
N ASP A 309 -50.30 -29.34 49.25
CA ASP A 309 -49.58 -29.81 48.08
C ASP A 309 -48.90 -28.61 47.42
N LEU A 310 -47.57 -28.65 47.23
CA LEU A 310 -46.72 -27.54 46.74
C LEU A 310 -46.21 -27.81 45.33
#